data_AF-A0A7W0YQY3-F1
#
_entry.id   AF-A0A7W0YQY3-F1
#
_cell.length_a   1.000
_cell.length_b   1.000
_cell.length_c   1.000
_cell.angle_alpha   90.00
_cell.angle_beta   90.00
_cell.angle_gamma   90.00
#
_symmetry.space_group_name_H-M   'P 1'
#
loop_
_entity.id
_entity.type
_entity.pdbx_description
1 polymer ?
#
loop_
_entity_poly.entity_id
_entity_poly.type
_entity_poly.pdbx_seq_one_letter_code
_entity_poly.pdbx_strand_id
1 'polypeptide(L)'
;MKHIAARLILTAAFTAGGHNVLAQDARLAASAGVPIAAEPARDSAIAKLTAFLGQYPASSLRPNALFQLGELLVRKADDDFAVAQRAVSGDSTRAADAPIRPSYEGAIARYEELVQRYPNFNQIGAAAYTLGTLYFRVQRYTDATRMFEIVTTRDSAAVSTELRSEAFFRLGDAYFEVAS
;
A
#
# COMPACT_ATOMS: atom_id res chain seq x y z
N MET A 1 -68.32 -23.78 1.07
CA MET A 1 -68.94 -24.59 0.00
C MET A 1 -68.68 -23.91 -1.34
N LYS A 2 -68.05 -24.64 -2.28
CA LYS A 2 -68.32 -24.63 -3.74
C LYS A 2 -68.19 -23.26 -4.45
N HIS A 3 -67.42 -23.02 -5.52
CA HIS A 3 -66.98 -23.78 -6.69
C HIS A 3 -66.60 -22.65 -7.70
N ILE A 4 -65.49 -22.62 -8.44
CA ILE A 4 -65.29 -23.17 -9.79
C ILE A 4 -64.10 -22.42 -10.42
N ALA A 5 -63.27 -23.16 -11.14
CA ALA A 5 -62.22 -22.68 -12.01
C ALA A 5 -62.77 -22.28 -13.41
N ALA A 6 -62.18 -21.27 -14.04
CA ALA A 6 -62.25 -21.07 -15.50
C ALA A 6 -60.95 -20.38 -15.95
N ARG A 7 -60.02 -21.06 -16.63
CA ARG A 7 -59.92 -21.49 -18.04
C ARG A 7 -59.22 -20.45 -18.94
N LEU A 8 -58.19 -20.98 -19.62
CA LEU A 8 -57.65 -20.62 -20.95
C LEU A 8 -56.81 -19.34 -21.12
N ILE A 9 -55.49 -19.57 -21.14
CA ILE A 9 -54.52 -19.22 -22.19
C ILE A 9 -54.88 -18.02 -23.09
N LEU A 10 -54.12 -16.94 -22.96
CA LEU A 10 -53.75 -16.11 -24.11
C LEU A 10 -52.24 -15.95 -24.15
N THR A 11 -51.66 -16.55 -25.18
CA THR A 11 -50.27 -16.39 -25.61
C THR A 11 -50.02 -14.93 -26.00
N ALA A 12 -49.05 -14.29 -25.38
CA ALA A 12 -48.42 -13.09 -25.93
C ALA A 12 -46.90 -13.24 -25.76
N ALA A 13 -46.25 -13.64 -26.85
CA ALA A 13 -44.81 -13.51 -27.01
C ALA A 13 -44.46 -12.03 -27.14
N PHE A 14 -43.59 -11.51 -26.26
CA PHE A 14 -42.89 -10.26 -26.53
C PHE A 14 -41.52 -10.23 -25.83
N THR A 15 -40.50 -10.48 -26.65
CA THR A 15 -39.16 -9.87 -26.67
C THR A 15 -38.36 -9.70 -25.36
N ALA A 16 -37.37 -10.58 -25.22
CA ALA A 16 -35.94 -10.27 -25.21
C ALA A 16 -35.42 -9.13 -24.31
N GLY A 17 -34.54 -9.51 -23.37
CA GLY A 17 -33.17 -8.98 -23.42
C GLY A 17 -32.76 -7.89 -22.42
N GLY A 18 -33.39 -7.78 -21.26
CA GLY A 18 -32.70 -7.34 -20.03
C GLY A 18 -32.64 -8.58 -19.14
N HIS A 19 -31.57 -8.96 -18.45
CA HIS A 19 -30.62 -8.20 -17.69
C HIS A 19 -29.35 -9.07 -17.62
N ASN A 20 -28.23 -8.64 -18.19
CA ASN A 20 -26.95 -9.31 -17.90
C ASN A 20 -25.74 -8.37 -17.95
N VAL A 21 -25.94 -7.09 -17.60
CA VAL A 21 -24.84 -6.11 -17.55
C VAL A 21 -24.02 -6.28 -16.25
N LEU A 22 -24.61 -6.79 -15.16
CA LEU A 22 -23.91 -6.99 -13.89
C LEU A 22 -22.97 -8.20 -13.86
N ALA A 23 -23.10 -9.15 -14.79
CA ALA A 23 -22.22 -10.33 -14.85
C ALA A 23 -21.02 -10.16 -15.78
N GLN A 24 -21.06 -9.19 -16.69
CA GLN A 24 -19.96 -8.92 -17.62
C GLN A 24 -18.87 -8.07 -16.96
N ASP A 25 -19.25 -7.10 -16.13
CA ASP A 25 -18.31 -6.28 -15.36
C ASP A 25 -17.54 -7.11 -14.32
N ALA A 26 -18.18 -8.13 -13.73
CA ALA A 26 -17.53 -9.04 -12.78
C ALA A 26 -16.54 -10.02 -13.43
N ARG A 27 -16.67 -10.31 -14.73
CA ARG A 27 -15.78 -11.24 -15.45
C ARG A 27 -14.51 -10.57 -15.95
N LEU A 28 -14.53 -9.27 -16.21
CA LEU A 28 -13.32 -8.49 -16.50
C LEU A 28 -12.46 -8.26 -15.25
N ALA A 29 -13.06 -8.35 -14.05
CA ALA A 29 -12.35 -8.29 -12.78
C ALA A 29 -11.63 -9.61 -12.43
N ALA A 30 -12.01 -10.73 -13.06
CA ALA A 30 -11.48 -12.07 -12.73
C ALA A 30 -10.24 -12.49 -13.53
N SER A 31 -9.82 -11.72 -14.54
CA SER A 31 -8.60 -11.99 -15.33
C SER A 31 -7.32 -11.35 -14.75
N ALA A 32 -7.45 -10.52 -13.71
CA ALA A 32 -6.33 -10.02 -12.94
C ALA A 32 -6.31 -10.77 -11.60
N GLY A 33 -5.25 -11.55 -11.35
CA GLY A 33 -5.04 -12.27 -10.08
C GLY A 33 -4.79 -11.35 -8.87
N VAL A 34 -5.54 -10.26 -8.74
CA VAL A 34 -5.52 -9.33 -7.62
C VAL A 34 -6.63 -9.75 -6.65
N PRO A 35 -6.33 -9.96 -5.36
CA PRO A 35 -7.39 -10.20 -4.38
C PRO A 35 -8.14 -8.89 -4.16
N ILE A 36 -9.24 -8.69 -4.89
CA ILE A 36 -10.16 -7.53 -4.79
C ILE A 36 -10.66 -7.33 -3.35
N ALA A 37 -10.60 -8.35 -2.49
CA ALA A 37 -10.95 -8.27 -1.07
C ALA A 37 -9.87 -7.63 -0.17
N ALA A 38 -8.60 -7.61 -0.59
CA ALA A 38 -7.50 -7.06 0.23
C ALA A 38 -7.44 -5.52 0.18
N GLU A 39 -7.80 -4.93 -0.95
CA GLU A 39 -7.85 -3.48 -1.15
C GLU A 39 -8.84 -2.75 -0.22
N PRO A 40 -10.14 -3.12 -0.12
CA PRO A 40 -11.09 -2.43 0.76
C PRO A 40 -10.75 -2.61 2.25
N ALA A 41 -10.20 -3.76 2.62
CA ALA A 41 -9.75 -4.00 4.00
C ALA A 41 -8.56 -3.09 4.36
N ARG A 42 -7.61 -2.92 3.43
CA ARG A 42 -6.45 -2.03 3.59
C ARG A 42 -6.86 -0.57 3.71
N ASP A 43 -7.72 -0.09 2.82
CA ASP A 43 -8.23 1.29 2.87
C ASP A 43 -8.97 1.56 4.18
N SER A 44 -9.78 0.60 4.64
CA SER A 44 -10.43 0.68 5.96
C SER A 44 -9.41 0.75 7.11
N ALA A 45 -8.33 -0.03 7.05
CA ALA A 45 -7.27 -0.02 8.06
C ALA A 45 -6.50 1.33 8.07
N ILE A 46 -6.13 1.85 6.89
CA ILE A 46 -5.49 3.16 6.73
C ILE A 46 -6.36 4.26 7.34
N ALA A 47 -7.66 4.26 7.05
CA ALA A 47 -8.60 5.25 7.58
C ALA A 47 -8.69 5.18 9.12
N LYS A 48 -8.81 3.97 9.69
CA LYS A 48 -8.88 3.77 11.15
C LYS A 48 -7.61 4.20 11.87
N LEU A 49 -6.44 3.84 11.35
CA LEU A 49 -5.16 4.23 11.93
C LEU A 49 -4.93 5.75 11.81
N THR A 50 -5.30 6.35 10.68
CA THR A 50 -5.23 7.81 10.51
C THR A 50 -6.13 8.53 11.51
N ALA A 51 -7.37 8.07 11.68
CA ALA A 51 -8.28 8.61 12.68
C ALA A 51 -7.73 8.45 14.10
N PHE A 52 -7.16 7.29 14.42
CA PHE A 52 -6.52 7.03 15.71
C PHE A 52 -5.39 8.02 16.01
N LEU A 53 -4.52 8.29 15.03
CA LEU A 53 -3.43 9.27 15.17
C LEU A 53 -3.95 10.71 15.34
N GLY A 54 -5.11 11.05 14.79
CA GLY A 54 -5.74 12.35 15.01
C GLY A 54 -6.39 12.47 16.39
N GLN A 55 -7.15 11.44 16.78
CA GLN A 55 -7.98 11.44 18.00
C GLN A 55 -7.16 11.21 19.28
N TYR A 56 -6.09 10.44 19.21
CA TYR A 56 -5.31 10.02 20.38
C TYR A 56 -3.82 10.39 20.24
N PRO A 57 -3.47 11.69 20.16
CA PRO A 57 -2.10 12.14 19.89
C PRO A 57 -1.08 11.79 20.98
N ALA A 58 -1.52 11.59 22.22
CA ALA A 58 -0.67 11.25 23.36
C ALA A 58 -0.70 9.74 23.72
N SER A 59 -1.36 8.90 22.93
CA SER A 59 -1.46 7.47 23.23
C SER A 59 -0.10 6.78 23.16
N SER A 60 0.15 5.85 24.08
CA SER A 60 1.32 4.97 24.05
C SER A 60 1.36 4.03 22.84
N LEU A 61 0.22 3.81 22.18
CA LEU A 61 0.11 3.00 20.95
C LEU A 61 0.40 3.79 19.67
N ARG A 62 0.65 5.11 19.78
CA ARG A 62 0.98 5.96 18.64
C ARG A 62 2.15 5.45 17.78
N PRO A 63 3.31 5.02 18.34
CA PRO A 63 4.39 4.48 17.51
C PRO A 63 3.98 3.22 16.74
N ASN A 64 3.19 2.31 17.34
CA ASN A 64 2.67 1.14 16.64
C ASN A 64 1.74 1.55 15.47
N ALA A 65 0.86 2.52 15.70
CA ALA A 65 -0.04 3.02 14.66
C ALA A 65 0.72 3.72 13.52
N LEU A 66 1.76 4.49 13.83
CA LEU A 66 2.63 5.11 12.82
C LEU A 66 3.34 4.05 11.98
N PHE A 67 3.90 3.02 12.63
CA PHE A 67 4.60 1.93 11.95
C PHE A 67 3.66 1.18 11.00
N GLN A 68 2.51 0.72 11.49
CA GLN A 68 1.52 -0.02 10.68
C GLN A 68 0.94 0.83 9.56
N LEU A 69 0.64 2.10 9.83
CA LEU A 69 0.15 3.02 8.80
C LEU A 69 1.20 3.23 7.71
N GLY A 70 2.48 3.39 8.08
CA GLY A 70 3.59 3.45 7.14
C GLY A 70 3.64 2.24 6.22
N GLU A 71 3.59 1.02 6.77
CA GLU A 71 3.60 -0.22 5.98
C GLU A 71 2.43 -0.33 5.00
N LEU A 72 1.22 0.03 5.46
CA LEU A 72 0.03 0.00 4.61
C LEU A 72 0.13 1.02 3.46
N LEU A 73 0.69 2.20 3.74
CA LEU A 73 0.90 3.24 2.73
C LEU A 73 1.97 2.85 1.70
N VAL A 74 3.04 2.14 2.10
CA VAL A 74 4.02 1.59 1.15
C VAL A 74 3.33 0.61 0.20
N ARG A 75 2.60 -0.36 0.76
CA ARG A 75 1.89 -1.35 -0.05
C ARG A 75 0.88 -0.69 -0.98
N LYS A 76 0.14 0.31 -0.49
CA LYS A 76 -0.83 1.06 -1.30
C LYS A 76 -0.14 1.78 -2.47
N ALA A 77 0.99 2.44 -2.23
CA ALA A 77 1.75 3.12 -3.27
C ALA A 77 2.23 2.15 -4.36
N ASP A 78 2.70 0.97 -3.97
CA ASP A 78 3.13 -0.08 -4.90
C ASP A 78 1.96 -0.64 -5.75
N ASP A 79 0.80 -0.85 -5.13
CA ASP A 79 -0.38 -1.36 -5.84
C ASP A 79 -1.00 -0.31 -6.77
N ASP A 80 -1.13 0.95 -6.31
CA ASP A 80 -1.57 2.07 -7.14
C ASP A 80 -0.66 2.21 -8.37
N PHE A 81 0.65 2.07 -8.17
CA PHE A 81 1.63 2.08 -9.26
C PHE A 81 1.43 0.91 -10.24
N ALA A 82 1.26 -0.31 -9.73
CA ALA A 82 1.03 -1.49 -10.56
C ALA A 82 -0.27 -1.38 -11.39
N VAL A 83 -1.33 -0.82 -10.82
CA VAL A 83 -2.59 -0.54 -11.53
C VAL A 83 -2.37 0.49 -12.63
N ALA A 84 -1.69 1.59 -12.32
CA ALA A 84 -1.40 2.65 -13.29
C ALA A 84 -0.56 2.12 -14.47
N GLN A 85 0.44 1.29 -14.20
CA GLN A 85 1.28 0.68 -15.24
C GLN A 85 0.51 -0.29 -16.16
N ARG A 86 -0.45 -1.06 -15.61
CA ARG A 86 -1.34 -1.93 -16.40
C ARG A 86 -2.28 -1.13 -17.29
N ALA A 87 -2.81 -0.01 -16.78
CA ALA A 87 -3.71 0.86 -17.55
C ALA A 87 -3.00 1.48 -18.76
N VAL A 88 -1.75 1.90 -18.61
CA VAL A 88 -0.94 2.43 -19.73
C VAL A 88 -0.61 1.34 -20.76
N SER A 89 -0.25 0.13 -20.30
CA SER A 89 0.07 -0.98 -21.21
C SER A 89 -1.12 -1.45 -22.06
N GLY A 90 -2.36 -1.19 -21.62
CA GLY A 90 -3.59 -1.55 -22.34
C GLY A 90 -4.05 -0.54 -23.39
N ASP A 91 -3.50 0.68 -23.38
CA ASP A 91 -3.86 1.75 -24.29
C ASP A 91 -2.62 2.24 -25.05
N SER A 92 -2.37 1.62 -26.21
CA SER A 92 -1.20 1.87 -27.07
C SER A 92 -1.09 3.31 -27.60
N THR A 93 -2.06 4.19 -27.30
CA THR A 93 -2.11 5.56 -27.85
C THR A 93 -1.66 6.65 -26.87
N ARG A 94 -1.48 6.33 -25.58
CA ARG A 94 -0.98 7.28 -24.58
C ARG A 94 0.53 7.12 -24.39
N ALA A 95 1.30 7.89 -25.15
CA ALA A 95 2.65 8.22 -24.73
C ALA A 95 2.54 8.95 -23.38
N ALA A 96 2.94 8.29 -22.29
CA ALA A 96 2.99 8.92 -20.98
C ALA A 96 4.16 9.90 -20.96
N ASP A 97 3.87 11.21 -21.01
CA ASP A 97 4.88 12.30 -20.99
C ASP A 97 5.70 12.36 -19.69
N ALA A 98 5.34 11.57 -18.66
CA ALA A 98 6.13 11.39 -17.45
C ALA A 98 6.17 9.91 -17.02
N PRO A 99 7.34 9.41 -16.57
CA PRO A 99 7.42 8.06 -16.01
C PRO A 99 6.54 7.98 -14.76
N ILE A 100 5.57 7.06 -14.79
CA ILE A 100 4.77 6.72 -13.61
C ILE A 100 5.73 6.12 -12.58
N ARG A 101 5.62 6.56 -11.34
CA ARG A 101 6.43 6.07 -10.21
C ARG A 101 5.56 6.01 -8.96
N PRO A 102 5.81 5.05 -8.04
CA PRO A 102 5.08 4.98 -6.78
C PRO A 102 5.25 6.27 -5.96
N SER A 103 4.17 6.75 -5.33
CA SER A 103 4.23 7.89 -4.42
C SER A 103 4.35 7.42 -2.97
N TYR A 104 5.55 7.49 -2.42
CA TYR A 104 5.82 7.06 -1.03
C TYR A 104 5.74 8.19 0.01
N GLU A 105 5.35 9.42 -0.38
CA GLU A 105 5.37 10.60 0.50
C GLU A 105 4.60 10.37 1.81
N GLY A 106 3.41 9.80 1.71
CA GLY A 106 2.59 9.48 2.89
C GLY A 106 3.28 8.51 3.84
N ALA A 107 3.93 7.47 3.31
CA ALA A 107 4.65 6.48 4.11
C ALA A 107 5.90 7.09 4.77
N ILE A 108 6.69 7.83 3.98
CA ILE A 108 7.89 8.54 4.43
C ILE A 108 7.54 9.44 5.62
N ALA A 109 6.50 10.26 5.52
CA ALA A 109 6.10 11.15 6.60
C ALA A 109 5.77 10.40 7.93
N ARG A 110 5.17 9.21 7.86
CA ARG A 110 4.85 8.41 9.07
C ARG A 110 6.08 7.79 9.69
N TYR A 111 7.00 7.29 8.86
CA TYR A 111 8.27 6.77 9.36
C TYR A 111 9.20 7.87 9.88
N GLU A 112 9.23 9.04 9.25
CA GLU A 112 9.95 10.23 9.73
C GLU A 112 9.47 10.61 11.13
N GLU A 113 8.14 10.73 11.32
CA GLU A 113 7.56 11.00 12.62
C GLU A 113 7.93 9.92 13.65
N LEU A 114 7.87 8.64 13.24
CA LEU A 114 8.18 7.51 14.11
C LEU A 114 9.63 7.53 14.60
N VAL A 115 10.58 7.67 13.67
CA VAL A 115 12.02 7.68 13.96
C VAL A 115 12.41 8.90 14.79
N GLN A 116 11.83 10.05 14.50
CA GLN A 116 12.15 11.30 15.21
C GLN A 116 11.56 11.34 16.62
N ARG A 117 10.31 10.93 16.80
CA ARG A 117 9.58 11.11 18.08
C ARG A 117 9.67 9.91 19.01
N TYR A 118 9.93 8.72 18.48
CA TYR A 118 9.93 7.47 19.24
C TYR A 118 11.22 6.66 19.04
N PRO A 119 12.40 7.24 19.33
CA PRO A 119 13.69 6.58 19.09
C PRO A 119 13.88 5.29 19.89
N ASN A 120 13.09 5.05 20.94
CA ASN A 120 13.13 3.85 21.79
C ASN A 120 12.02 2.84 21.45
N PHE A 121 11.29 3.03 20.34
CA PHE A 121 10.30 2.07 19.88
C PHE A 121 10.95 0.71 19.62
N ASN A 122 10.28 -0.38 20.00
CA ASN A 122 10.84 -1.73 19.93
C ASN A 122 11.21 -2.17 18.49
N GLN A 123 10.55 -1.63 17.46
CA GLN A 123 10.86 -1.92 16.06
C GLN A 123 11.52 -0.73 15.35
N ILE A 124 12.21 0.15 16.10
CA ILE A 124 12.85 1.34 15.52
C ILE A 124 13.89 1.00 14.44
N GLY A 125 14.58 -0.14 14.57
CA GLY A 125 15.52 -0.61 13.55
C GLY A 125 14.82 -0.97 12.24
N ALA A 126 13.68 -1.68 12.30
CA ALA A 126 12.88 -1.98 11.12
C ALA A 126 12.28 -0.70 10.50
N ALA A 127 11.81 0.23 11.34
CA ALA A 127 11.30 1.53 10.87
C ALA A 127 12.39 2.34 10.15
N ALA A 128 13.60 2.43 10.72
CA ALA A 128 14.72 3.12 10.10
C ALA A 128 15.17 2.44 8.81
N TYR A 129 15.24 1.10 8.78
CA TYR A 129 15.55 0.35 7.57
C TYR A 129 14.55 0.63 6.44
N THR A 130 13.25 0.56 6.74
CA THR A 130 12.20 0.86 5.76
C THR A 130 12.29 2.30 5.29
N LEU A 131 12.44 3.27 6.20
CA LEU A 131 12.59 4.69 5.84
C LEU A 131 13.81 4.93 4.94
N GLY A 132 14.95 4.33 5.27
CA GLY A 132 16.16 4.40 4.44
C GLY A 132 15.93 3.84 3.05
N THR A 133 15.23 2.70 2.95
CA THR A 133 14.85 2.10 1.66
C THR A 133 13.92 3.02 0.86
N LEU A 134 12.94 3.65 1.50
CA LEU A 134 12.04 4.59 0.85
C LEU A 134 12.79 5.83 0.36
N TYR A 135 13.68 6.40 1.18
CA TYR A 135 14.56 7.50 0.77
C TYR A 135 15.42 7.13 -0.43
N PHE A 136 16.02 5.94 -0.43
CA PHE A 136 16.81 5.46 -1.56
C PHE A 136 15.97 5.38 -2.84
N ARG A 137 14.74 4.83 -2.76
CA ARG A 137 13.82 4.75 -3.91
C ARG A 137 13.42 6.10 -4.49
N VAL A 138 13.35 7.13 -3.65
CA VAL A 138 13.08 8.52 -4.08
C VAL A 138 14.36 9.35 -4.27
N GLN A 139 15.52 8.69 -4.39
CA GLN A 139 16.83 9.28 -4.65
C GLN A 139 17.31 10.30 -3.60
N ARG A 140 16.77 10.22 -2.38
CA ARG A 140 17.24 10.96 -1.20
C ARG A 140 18.39 10.20 -0.52
N TYR A 141 19.49 9.98 -1.24
CA TYR A 141 20.55 9.07 -0.81
C TYR A 141 21.22 9.49 0.50
N THR A 142 21.48 10.79 0.70
CA THR A 142 22.03 11.31 1.97
C THR A 142 21.13 10.98 3.17
N ASP A 143 19.80 11.05 2.99
CA ASP A 143 18.87 10.69 4.06
C ASP A 143 18.80 9.17 4.26
N ALA A 144 18.90 8.39 3.17
CA ALA A 144 18.99 6.94 3.23
C ALA A 144 20.19 6.46 4.06
N THR A 145 21.37 7.03 3.79
CA THR A 145 22.60 6.76 4.56
C THR A 145 22.39 6.92 6.05
N ARG A 146 21.82 8.07 6.47
CA ARG A 146 21.58 8.38 7.88
C ARG A 146 20.64 7.35 8.54
N MET A 147 19.65 6.85 7.80
CA MET A 147 18.72 5.86 8.32
C MET A 147 19.35 4.46 8.41
N PHE A 148 20.13 4.04 7.42
CA PHE A 148 20.84 2.77 7.48
C PHE A 148 21.90 2.76 8.58
N GLU A 149 22.56 3.89 8.86
CA GLU A 149 23.49 4.03 9.99
C GLU A 149 22.82 3.77 11.34
N ILE A 150 21.57 4.20 11.53
CA ILE A 150 20.82 3.91 12.76
C ILE A 150 20.70 2.39 12.98
N VAL A 151 20.52 1.63 11.90
CA VAL A 151 20.36 0.16 11.96
C VAL A 151 21.70 -0.54 12.20
N THR A 152 22.78 -0.06 11.58
CA THR A 152 24.10 -0.70 11.65
C THR A 152 24.84 -0.41 12.95
N THR A 153 24.67 0.79 13.51
CA THR A 153 25.41 1.26 14.69
C THR A 153 24.72 1.02 16.02
N ARG A 154 23.38 0.90 16.03
CA ARG A 154 22.67 0.61 17.28
C ARG A 154 22.95 -0.81 17.72
N ASP A 155 23.69 -0.95 18.81
CA ASP A 155 23.78 -2.20 19.52
C ASP A 155 22.47 -2.41 20.31
N SER A 156 21.59 -3.22 19.75
CA SER A 156 20.28 -3.50 20.32
C SER A 156 19.88 -4.92 19.97
N ALA A 157 19.48 -5.69 20.98
CA ALA A 157 18.88 -7.02 20.82
C ALA A 157 17.60 -7.00 19.95
N ALA A 158 17.02 -5.81 19.69
CA ALA A 158 15.85 -5.64 18.84
C ALA A 158 16.16 -5.62 17.33
N VAL A 159 17.44 -5.55 16.93
CA VAL A 159 17.87 -5.59 15.53
C VAL A 159 18.56 -6.94 15.27
N SER A 160 17.97 -7.77 14.42
CA SER A 160 18.54 -9.07 14.08
C SER A 160 19.85 -8.91 13.29
N THR A 161 20.70 -9.93 13.35
CA THR A 161 21.96 -9.97 12.60
C THR A 161 21.71 -9.83 11.10
N GLU A 162 20.65 -10.45 10.58
CA GLU A 162 20.27 -10.42 9.17
C GLU A 162 19.87 -9.02 8.73
N LEU A 163 19.02 -8.33 9.51
CA LEU A 163 18.62 -6.95 9.22
C LEU A 163 19.83 -6.01 9.26
N ARG A 164 20.77 -6.25 10.19
CA ARG A 164 22.00 -5.46 10.31
C ARG A 164 22.91 -5.65 9.10
N SER A 165 23.13 -6.90 8.66
CA SER A 165 23.95 -7.18 7.47
C SER A 165 23.37 -6.58 6.20
N GLU A 166 22.04 -6.68 6.04
CA GLU A 166 21.34 -6.08 4.91
C GLU A 166 21.45 -4.54 4.94
N ALA A 167 21.26 -3.93 6.11
CA ALA A 167 21.44 -2.49 6.27
C ALA A 167 22.87 -2.03 5.98
N PHE A 168 23.88 -2.81 6.34
CA PHE A 168 25.28 -2.53 5.99
C PHE A 168 25.50 -2.54 4.48
N PHE A 169 24.93 -3.51 3.78
CA PHE A 169 25.00 -3.57 2.32
C PHE A 169 24.33 -2.35 1.69
N ARG A 170 23.09 -2.05 2.10
CA ARG A 170 22.33 -0.87 1.63
C ARG A 170 23.00 0.46 1.95
N LEU A 171 23.71 0.55 3.07
CA LEU A 171 24.51 1.72 3.43
C LEU A 171 25.65 1.93 2.42
N GLY A 172 26.31 0.85 2.00
CA GLY A 172 27.31 0.87 0.93
C GLY A 172 26.71 1.36 -0.40
N ASP A 173 25.56 0.82 -0.80
CA ASP A 173 24.83 1.26 -2.00
C ASP A 173 24.51 2.76 -1.94
N ALA A 174 24.00 3.24 -0.79
CA ALA A 174 23.68 4.65 -0.61
C ALA A 174 24.93 5.55 -0.68
N TYR A 175 26.05 5.13 -0.09
CA TYR A 175 27.31 5.87 -0.18
C TYR A 175 27.86 5.92 -1.61
N PHE A 176 27.73 4.83 -2.37
CA PHE A 176 28.12 4.80 -3.77
C PHE A 176 27.32 5.81 -4.60
N GLU A 177 26.00 5.87 -4.42
CA GLU A 177 25.12 6.83 -5.11
C GLU A 177 25.39 8.28 -4.69
N VAL A 178 25.78 8.55 -3.44
CA VAL A 178 26.16 9.90 -2.99
C VAL A 178 27.47 10.39 -3.63
N ALA A 179 28.39 9.46 -3.94
CA ALA A 179 29.71 9.77 -4.46
C ALA A 179 29.80 9.77 -6.00
N SER A 180 28.75 9.29 -6.69
CA SER A 180 28.67 9.19 -8.15
C SER A 180 28.11 10.47 -8.78
#